data_AF-A0A1E5KV88-F1
#
_entry.id   AF-A0A1E5KV88-F1
#
_cell.length_a   1.000
_cell.length_b   1.000
_cell.length_c   1.000
_cell.angle_alpha   90.00
_cell.angle_beta   90.00
_cell.angle_gamma   90.00
#
_symmetry.space_group_name_H-M   'P 1'
#
loop_
_entity.id
_entity.type
_entity.pdbx_description
1 polymer ?
#
loop_
_entity_poly.entity_id
_entity_poly.type
_entity_poly.pdbx_seq_one_letter_code
_entity_poly.pdbx_strand_id
1 'polypeptide(L)'
;MLQQNAWHLEHKKQVWHPSFRAHLTESEVVDRLLSYSLELQQGYEVYQNFLSAIRTKDSQWFPELLEQNYSHLPEKYATTIKTFNQYQKGILNALPPPTLMVT
;
A
#
# COMPACT_ATOMS: atom_id res chain seq x y z
N MET A 1 1.55 7.93 8.11
CA MET A 1 0.24 7.24 8.13
C MET A 1 -0.13 6.73 6.74
N LEU A 2 -0.47 7.57 5.76
CA LEU A 2 -0.86 7.10 4.42
C LEU A 2 0.28 6.41 3.62
N GLN A 3 1.53 6.76 3.88
CA GLN A 3 2.71 6.10 3.28
C GLN A 3 3.30 4.98 4.15
N GLN A 4 2.74 4.74 5.35
CA GLN A 4 3.16 3.59 6.15
C GLN A 4 2.49 2.33 5.62
N ASN A 5 3.10 1.18 5.88
CA ASN A 5 2.45 -0.09 5.57
C ASN A 5 1.21 -0.25 6.45
N ALA A 6 0.07 -0.61 5.85
CA ALA A 6 -1.20 -0.74 6.57
C ALA A 6 -1.11 -1.70 7.77
N TRP A 7 -0.31 -2.76 7.65
CA TRP A 7 -0.10 -3.75 8.71
C TRP A 7 0.78 -3.26 9.89
N HIS A 8 1.32 -2.05 9.82
CA HIS A 8 2.05 -1.40 10.92
C HIS A 8 1.25 -0.30 11.61
N LEU A 9 0.03 0.01 11.15
CA LEU A 9 -0.80 1.01 11.79
C LEU A 9 -1.16 0.57 13.20
N GLU A 10 -1.04 1.49 14.15
CA GLU A 10 -1.49 1.25 15.53
C GLU A 10 -3.03 1.28 15.59
N HIS A 11 -3.62 0.19 16.09
CA HIS A 11 -5.07 -0.03 16.13
C HIS A 11 -5.68 0.10 17.52
N LYS A 12 -4.88 0.22 18.58
CA LYS A 12 -5.37 0.20 19.97
C LYS A 12 -5.18 1.54 20.67
N LYS A 13 -4.07 2.22 20.40
CA LYS A 13 -3.77 3.48 21.07
C LYS A 13 -4.49 4.64 20.38
N GLN A 14 -5.46 5.21 21.09
CA GLN A 14 -6.12 6.44 20.66
C GLN A 14 -5.34 7.68 21.12
N VAL A 15 -5.21 8.65 20.23
CA VAL A 15 -4.56 9.94 20.50
C VAL A 15 -5.51 11.06 20.10
N TRP A 16 -5.48 12.18 20.83
CA TRP A 16 -6.26 13.36 20.45
C TRP A 16 -5.73 13.96 19.14
N HIS A 17 -6.59 14.06 18.13
CA HIS A 17 -6.26 14.68 16.84
C HIS A 17 -7.05 15.99 16.67
N PRO A 18 -6.41 17.17 16.84
CA PRO A 18 -7.09 18.46 16.77
C PRO A 18 -7.84 18.72 15.45
N SER A 19 -7.28 18.27 14.33
CA SER A 19 -7.89 18.42 13.00
C SER A 19 -9.22 17.68 12.85
N PHE A 20 -9.41 16.59 13.61
CA PHE A 20 -10.64 15.80 13.62
C PHE A 20 -11.49 16.04 14.86
N ARG A 21 -10.96 16.76 15.86
CA ARG A 21 -11.58 17.00 17.17
C ARG A 21 -12.08 15.71 17.83
N ALA A 22 -11.29 14.64 17.70
CA ALA A 22 -11.62 13.31 18.21
C ALA A 22 -10.36 12.59 18.69
N HIS A 23 -10.55 11.62 19.59
CA HIS A 23 -9.53 10.63 19.92
C HIS A 23 -9.62 9.51 18.90
N LEU A 24 -8.56 9.30 18.12
CA LEU A 24 -8.53 8.32 17.03
C LEU A 24 -7.24 7.50 17.10
N THR A 25 -7.31 6.25 16.64
CA THR A 25 -6.13 5.42 16.36
C THR A 25 -5.51 5.83 15.01
N GLU A 26 -4.31 5.33 14.72
CA GLU A 26 -3.68 5.63 13.42
C GLU A 26 -4.49 5.03 12.26
N SER A 27 -5.11 3.87 12.46
CA SER A 27 -6.01 3.27 11.46
C SER A 27 -7.25 4.12 11.24
N GLU A 28 -7.90 4.59 12.30
CA GLU A 28 -9.09 5.44 12.19
C GLU A 28 -8.78 6.79 11.52
N VAL A 29 -7.57 7.33 11.75
CA VAL A 29 -7.10 8.53 11.02
C VAL A 29 -6.94 8.24 9.53
N VAL A 30 -6.32 7.11 9.16
CA VAL A 30 -6.19 6.69 7.77
C VAL A 30 -7.57 6.51 7.14
N ASP A 31 -8.46 5.74 7.76
CA ASP A 31 -9.81 5.47 7.26
C ASP A 31 -10.58 6.78 7.01
N ARG A 32 -10.50 7.72 7.94
CA ARG A 32 -11.15 9.02 7.80
C ARG A 32 -10.54 9.85 6.67
N LEU A 33 -9.22 9.87 6.52
CA LEU A 33 -8.56 10.57 5.42
C LEU A 33 -8.97 9.99 4.06
N LEU A 34 -9.04 8.66 3.95
CA LEU A 34 -9.45 7.98 2.72
C LEU A 34 -10.93 8.22 2.40
N SER A 35 -11.79 8.35 3.43
CA SER A 35 -13.23 8.60 3.24
C SER A 35 -13.55 9.91 2.51
N TYR A 36 -12.61 10.85 2.45
CA TYR A 36 -12.80 12.14 1.80
C TYR A 36 -12.60 12.13 0.28
N SER A 37 -11.99 11.07 -0.29
CA SER A 37 -11.75 11.01 -1.73
C SER A 37 -11.62 9.57 -2.21
N LEU A 38 -12.53 9.17 -3.12
CA LEU A 38 -12.50 7.86 -3.77
C LEU A 38 -11.19 7.65 -4.54
N GLU A 39 -10.69 8.69 -5.22
CA GLU A 39 -9.40 8.64 -5.92
C GLU A 39 -8.24 8.34 -4.95
N LEU A 40 -8.24 8.99 -3.78
CA LEU A 40 -7.23 8.76 -2.76
C LEU A 40 -7.33 7.35 -2.16
N GLN A 41 -8.55 6.88 -1.91
CA GLN A 41 -8.82 5.53 -1.43
C GLN A 41 -8.30 4.46 -2.40
N GLN A 42 -8.66 4.57 -3.69
CA GLN A 42 -8.21 3.65 -4.73
C GLN A 42 -6.69 3.69 -4.91
N GLY A 43 -6.10 4.90 -4.92
CA GLY A 43 -4.66 5.06 -5.00
C GLY A 43 -3.91 4.46 -3.79
N TYR A 44 -4.48 4.57 -2.60
CA TYR A 44 -3.94 3.97 -1.38
C TYR A 44 -4.02 2.43 -1.43
N GLU A 45 -5.15 1.87 -1.84
CA GLU A 45 -5.34 0.42 -1.98
C GLU A 45 -4.30 -0.20 -2.91
N VAL A 46 -4.10 0.41 -4.09
CA VAL A 46 -3.09 -0.05 -5.05
C VAL A 46 -1.68 0.02 -4.45
N TYR A 47 -1.35 1.12 -3.78
CA TYR A 47 -0.05 1.26 -3.11
C TYR A 47 0.18 0.18 -2.05
N GLN A 48 -0.82 -0.12 -1.21
CA GLN A 48 -0.73 -1.16 -0.18
C GLN A 48 -0.62 -2.56 -0.78
N ASN A 49 -1.31 -2.83 -1.89
CA ASN A 49 -1.21 -4.10 -2.61
C ASN A 49 0.23 -4.35 -3.10
N PHE A 50 0.84 -3.36 -3.74
CA PHE A 50 2.24 -3.44 -4.18
C PHE A 50 3.22 -3.61 -3.00
N LEU A 51 3.06 -2.83 -1.93
CA LEU A 51 3.88 -2.97 -0.72
C LEU A 51 3.75 -4.37 -0.10
N SER A 52 2.53 -4.91 -0.05
CA SER A 52 2.26 -6.25 0.47
C SER A 52 2.96 -7.31 -0.37
N ALA A 53 2.81 -7.27 -1.70
CA ALA A 53 3.42 -8.22 -2.63
C ALA A 53 4.95 -8.24 -2.55
N ILE A 54 5.56 -7.04 -2.45
CA ILE A 54 7.00 -6.87 -2.24
C ILE A 54 7.45 -7.48 -0.89
N ARG A 55 6.67 -7.27 0.18
CA ARG A 55 6.98 -7.82 1.50
C ARG A 55 6.85 -9.34 1.54
N THR A 56 5.72 -9.87 1.06
CA THR A 56 5.42 -11.31 1.11
C THR A 56 6.27 -12.12 0.15
N LYS A 57 6.95 -11.44 -0.80
CA LYS A 57 7.76 -12.07 -1.86
C LYS A 57 6.93 -13.06 -2.66
N ASP A 58 5.67 -12.71 -2.83
CA ASP A 58 4.74 -13.52 -3.57
C ASP A 58 5.04 -13.33 -5.06
N SER A 59 5.79 -14.30 -5.57
CA SER A 59 6.26 -14.35 -6.95
C SER A 59 5.14 -14.58 -7.96
N GLN A 60 3.92 -14.87 -7.49
CA GLN A 60 2.72 -14.97 -8.32
C GLN A 60 1.91 -13.67 -8.23
N TRP A 61 1.74 -13.13 -7.03
CA TRP A 61 0.92 -11.94 -6.79
C TRP A 61 1.52 -10.64 -7.32
N PHE A 62 2.83 -10.41 -7.20
CA PHE A 62 3.44 -9.17 -7.71
C PHE A 62 3.31 -9.04 -9.25
N PRO A 63 3.58 -10.08 -10.05
CA PRO A 63 3.25 -10.07 -11.48
C PRO A 63 1.76 -9.85 -11.78
N GLU A 64 0.85 -10.56 -11.09
CA GLU A 64 -0.60 -10.41 -11.29
C GLU A 64 -1.07 -8.97 -11.01
N LEU A 65 -0.52 -8.32 -9.99
CA LEU A 65 -0.79 -6.91 -9.72
C LEU A 65 -0.36 -5.99 -10.86
N LEU A 66 0.72 -6.30 -11.57
CA LEU A 66 1.17 -5.48 -12.70
C LEU A 66 0.30 -5.63 -13.95
N GLU A 67 -0.48 -6.71 -14.06
CA GLU A 67 -1.40 -6.98 -15.17
C GLU A 67 -2.80 -6.39 -14.97
N GLN A 68 -3.11 -5.90 -13.76
CA GLN A 68 -4.42 -5.32 -13.47
C GLN A 68 -4.70 -4.02 -14.25
N ASN A 69 -5.99 -3.72 -14.42
CA ASN A 69 -6.44 -2.51 -15.08
C ASN A 69 -6.57 -1.33 -14.10
N TYR A 70 -5.64 -0.38 -14.22
CA TYR A 70 -5.58 0.84 -13.41
C TYR A 70 -6.09 2.10 -14.13
N SER A 71 -6.90 1.96 -15.19
CA SER A 71 -7.44 3.10 -15.97
C SER A 71 -8.33 4.06 -15.16
N HIS A 72 -8.85 3.60 -14.02
CA HIS A 72 -9.62 4.43 -13.10
C HIS A 72 -8.75 5.35 -12.23
N LEU A 73 -7.43 5.10 -12.18
CA LEU A 73 -6.49 5.92 -11.44
C LEU A 73 -5.99 7.12 -12.27
N PRO A 74 -5.50 8.19 -11.62
CA PRO A 74 -4.87 9.30 -12.31
C PRO A 74 -3.65 8.89 -13.13
N GLU A 75 -3.41 9.58 -14.23
CA GLU A 75 -2.34 9.27 -15.21
C GLU A 75 -0.95 9.12 -14.59
N LYS A 76 -0.65 9.85 -13.51
CA LYS A 76 0.62 9.75 -12.76
C LYS A 76 0.95 8.32 -12.31
N TYR A 77 -0.06 7.47 -12.04
CA TYR A 77 0.14 6.07 -11.65
C TYR A 77 0.61 5.20 -12.82
N ALA A 78 0.20 5.51 -14.05
CA ALA A 78 0.58 4.74 -15.24
C ALA A 78 2.09 4.70 -15.44
N THR A 79 2.79 5.82 -15.19
CA THR A 79 4.25 5.89 -15.28
C THR A 79 4.93 4.99 -14.24
N THR A 80 4.40 4.95 -13.01
CA THR A 80 4.91 4.09 -11.94
C THR A 80 4.71 2.62 -12.28
N ILE A 81 3.51 2.22 -12.73
CA ILE A 81 3.20 0.84 -13.13
C ILE A 81 4.07 0.41 -14.31
N LYS A 82 4.26 1.29 -15.30
CA LYS A 82 5.16 1.04 -16.44
C LYS A 82 6.60 0.81 -15.99
N THR A 83 7.08 1.59 -15.03
CA THR A 83 8.42 1.43 -14.44
C THR A 83 8.54 0.09 -13.73
N PHE A 84 7.55 -0.29 -12.91
CA PHE A 84 7.57 -1.57 -12.21
C PHE A 84 7.53 -2.76 -13.16
N ASN A 85 6.73 -2.68 -14.23
CA ASN A 85 6.71 -3.68 -15.30
C ASN A 85 8.09 -3.80 -15.98
N GLN A 86 8.71 -2.67 -16.35
CA GLN A 86 10.03 -2.66 -17.00
C GLN A 86 11.12 -3.31 -16.13
N TYR A 87 11.08 -3.10 -14.82
CA TYR A 87 12.10 -3.59 -13.88
C TYR A 87 11.64 -4.79 -13.04
N GLN A 88 10.53 -5.43 -13.39
CA GLN A 88 9.89 -6.49 -12.59
C GLN A 88 10.87 -7.59 -12.15
N LYS A 89 11.67 -8.11 -13.07
CA LYS A 89 12.68 -9.15 -12.77
C LYS A 89 13.74 -8.64 -11.79
N GLY A 90 14.19 -7.40 -11.94
CA GLY A 90 15.17 -6.77 -11.05
C GLY A 90 14.59 -6.55 -9.66
N ILE A 91 13.34 -6.09 -9.57
CA ILE A 91 12.62 -5.90 -8.31
C ILE A 91 12.51 -7.24 -7.58
N LEU A 92 12.00 -8.30 -8.24
CA LEU A 92 11.87 -9.64 -7.65
C LEU A 92 13.21 -10.21 -7.17
N ASN A 93 14.27 -10.04 -7.95
CA ASN A 93 15.61 -10.52 -7.61
C ASN A 93 16.27 -9.75 -6.45
N ALA A 94 15.91 -8.48 -6.26
CA ALA A 94 16.46 -7.61 -5.21
C ALA A 94 15.75 -7.81 -3.86
N LEU A 95 14.61 -8.52 -3.82
CA LEU A 95 13.97 -8.86 -2.56
C LEU A 95 14.87 -9.86 -1.80
N PRO A 96 15.18 -9.62 -0.52
CA PRO A 96 15.94 -10.59 0.27
C PRO A 96 15.19 -11.94 0.27
N PRO A 97 15.84 -13.10 0.46
CA PRO A 97 15.13 -14.38 0.59
C PRO A 97 14.09 -14.33 1.73
N PRO A 98 12.94 -15.04 1.66
CA PRO A 98 11.92 -15.03 2.70
C PRO A 98 12.56 -15.28 4.07
N THR A 99 12.39 -14.34 4.99
CA THR A 99 12.83 -14.53 6.36
C THR A 99 11.92 -15.60 6.92
N LEU A 100 12.45 -16.80 7.15
CA LEU A 100 11.74 -17.87 7.84
C LEU A 100 11.23 -17.29 9.16
N MET A 101 9.91 -17.10 9.28
CA MET A 101 9.31 -16.88 10.59
C MET A 101 9.47 -18.21 11.32
N VAL A 102 10.44 -18.26 12.24
CA VAL A 102 10.60 -19.38 13.17
C VAL A 102 9.30 -19.45 13.96
N THR A 103 8.62 -20.59 13.84
CA THR A 103 7.36 -20.96 14.51
C THR A 103 7.50 -21.02 16.01
#